data_AF-A0A2S0KTR5-F1
#
_entry.id   AF-A0A2S0KTR5-F1
#
_cell.length_a   1.000
_cell.length_b   1.000
_cell.length_c   1.000
_cell.angle_alpha   90.00
_cell.angle_beta   90.00
_cell.angle_gamma   90.00
#
_symmetry.space_group_name_H-M   'P 1'
#
loop_
_entity.id
_entity.type
_entity.pdbx_description
1 polymer ?
#
loop_
_entity_poly.entity_id
_entity_poly.type
_entity_poly.pdbx_seq_one_letter_code
_entity_poly.pdbx_strand_id
1 'polypeptide(L)'
;MSALWYLTGIEAEDDFFTDSIPEEYGAMSERPVHMLDIRRDFPSPQFEKIVPDPGMWRNGMAVRMPNHLGDAVMALPALGQLRKIIPPRCALYCIAPAGQRALYHSLPVVDGIVPLERIHSGWSREELMLLRRLRLGVGVLFNNSFRDALSMRLAGVPNLYGAKARCRSFLLRRAFAFPPRPEREPANIHHANRYLAIASALGAPDWDGVLPEFRLSPGVDELPPAITALCEHPKLLTVASGAAYGAAKRWPSENFAAVARHWVEAGGIVAVLGSGAERKIGDEVVEGLDPRKAYNLSGGTSLIELMHLLRSSAMTVANDSGIMHLAAALGRPGVAVFGPTDFTATGPISPNWRLLYEKIECSPCFRRECREGHQCCIRAITPGMVIAEIDDLLRAERAAGARK
;
A
#
# COMPACT_ATOMS: atom_id res chain seq x y z
N MET A 1 -24.75 11.71 9.77
CA MET A 1 -24.66 12.82 10.75
C MET A 1 -24.94 12.24 12.12
N SER A 2 -24.22 12.68 13.16
CA SER A 2 -24.19 12.18 14.55
C SER A 2 -23.17 11.06 14.87
N ALA A 3 -21.89 11.43 14.94
CA ALA A 3 -20.85 10.74 15.73
C ALA A 3 -19.80 11.73 16.31
N LEU A 4 -20.05 13.04 16.24
CA LEU A 4 -19.05 14.11 16.44
C LEU A 4 -19.21 14.90 17.76
N TRP A 5 -20.06 14.47 18.68
CA TRP A 5 -20.52 15.32 19.81
C TRP A 5 -19.82 15.09 21.17
N TYR A 6 -18.80 14.24 21.28
CA TYR A 6 -18.23 13.87 22.59
C TYR A 6 -16.74 14.21 22.80
N LEU A 7 -16.15 15.12 22.02
CA LEU A 7 -14.70 15.41 22.09
C LEU A 7 -14.37 16.80 22.66
N THR A 8 -14.83 17.09 23.87
CA THR A 8 -14.32 18.22 24.66
C THR A 8 -14.04 17.75 26.09
N GLY A 9 -12.79 17.40 26.38
CA GLY A 9 -12.33 17.06 27.73
C GLY A 9 -11.42 15.85 27.77
N ILE A 10 -10.17 16.02 27.32
CA ILE A 10 -9.08 15.10 27.63
C ILE A 10 -7.94 15.97 28.17
N GLU A 11 -7.81 16.03 29.49
CA GLU A 11 -6.61 16.53 30.16
C GLU A 11 -5.59 15.38 30.24
N ALA A 12 -4.32 15.71 30.02
CA ALA A 12 -3.21 14.78 30.07
C ALA A 12 -2.77 14.61 31.53
N GLU A 13 -2.79 13.37 32.04
CA GLU A 13 -2.04 12.99 33.24
C GLU A 13 -0.93 12.02 32.84
N ASP A 14 0.30 12.47 33.08
CA ASP A 14 1.54 11.70 32.98
C ASP A 14 1.75 10.85 34.25
N ASP A 15 2.53 9.78 34.07
CA ASP A 15 3.09 8.87 35.07
C ASP A 15 2.14 7.96 35.85
N PHE A 16 1.97 6.71 35.38
CA PHE A 16 1.99 5.49 36.22
C PHE A 16 2.27 4.26 35.34
N PHE A 17 3.52 3.79 35.31
CA PHE A 17 3.87 2.44 34.83
C PHE A 17 4.75 1.76 35.89
N THR A 18 4.13 0.97 36.75
CA THR A 18 4.81 -0.09 37.51
C THR A 18 4.00 -1.39 37.39
N ASP A 19 4.62 -2.31 36.65
CA ASP A 19 4.57 -3.77 36.74
C ASP A 19 3.32 -4.62 36.41
N SER A 20 3.67 -5.74 35.75
CA SER A 20 3.03 -7.04 35.64
C SER A 20 1.90 -7.24 34.62
N ILE A 21 2.28 -7.72 33.42
CA ILE A 21 1.41 -8.52 32.54
C ILE A 21 1.77 -10.00 32.78
N PRO A 22 0.82 -10.92 33.02
CA PRO A 22 1.12 -12.30 33.38
C PRO A 22 1.79 -13.09 32.25
N GLU A 23 2.87 -13.81 32.58
CA GLU A 23 3.50 -14.83 31.76
C GLU A 23 2.59 -16.08 31.68
N GLU A 24 1.63 -16.10 30.76
CA GLU A 24 0.90 -17.33 30.45
C GLU A 24 0.52 -17.41 28.95
N TYR A 25 1.54 -17.53 28.10
CA TYR A 25 1.38 -18.08 26.76
C TYR A 25 2.43 -19.17 26.57
N GLY A 26 2.00 -20.42 26.80
CA GLY A 26 2.82 -21.62 26.65
C GLY A 26 3.46 -21.72 25.26
N ALA A 27 4.61 -22.38 25.21
CA ALA A 27 5.46 -22.57 24.04
C ALA A 27 4.67 -22.76 22.73
N MET A 28 4.50 -21.68 21.99
CA MET A 28 3.88 -21.69 20.67
C MET A 28 4.85 -22.38 19.71
N SER A 29 4.35 -23.33 18.92
CA SER A 29 5.01 -23.78 17.67
C SER A 29 5.53 -22.57 16.88
N GLU A 30 6.62 -22.71 16.12
CA GLU A 30 7.18 -21.63 15.29
C GLU A 30 6.06 -20.84 14.60
N ARG A 31 5.93 -19.54 14.94
CA ARG A 31 4.92 -18.66 14.34
C ARG A 31 5.20 -18.57 12.83
N PRO A 32 4.18 -18.63 11.95
CA PRO A 32 4.38 -18.65 10.50
C PRO A 32 4.66 -17.25 9.93
N VAL A 33 5.74 -16.65 10.40
CA VAL A 33 6.12 -15.25 10.20
C VAL A 33 7.18 -15.15 9.12
N HIS A 34 6.93 -14.29 8.15
CA HIS A 34 7.79 -14.03 7.03
C HIS A 34 8.23 -12.56 7.05
N MET A 35 9.53 -12.33 7.02
CA MET A 35 10.13 -11.01 6.80
C MET A 35 10.70 -10.98 5.39
N LEU A 36 10.18 -10.09 4.55
CA LEU A 36 10.53 -10.05 3.13
C LEU A 36 11.53 -8.93 2.86
N ASP A 37 12.67 -9.24 2.25
CA ASP A 37 13.46 -8.27 1.48
C ASP A 37 13.24 -8.56 0.00
N ILE A 38 12.29 -7.83 -0.61
CA ILE A 38 11.91 -8.07 -2.00
C ILE A 38 13.09 -7.96 -2.98
N ARG A 39 14.18 -7.27 -2.64
CA ARG A 39 15.35 -7.15 -3.53
C ARG A 39 16.15 -8.44 -3.55
N ARG A 40 16.32 -9.05 -2.39
CA ARG A 40 17.07 -10.30 -2.21
C ARG A 40 16.20 -11.51 -2.58
N ASP A 41 14.98 -11.53 -2.08
CA ASP A 41 14.13 -12.72 -2.09
C ASP A 41 13.43 -12.90 -3.46
N PHE A 42 13.18 -11.80 -4.20
CA PHE A 42 12.41 -11.83 -5.46
C PHE A 42 13.03 -10.95 -6.57
N PRO A 43 14.30 -11.15 -6.97
CA PRO A 43 15.04 -10.20 -7.81
C PRO A 43 14.31 -9.79 -9.11
N SER A 44 14.50 -8.53 -9.52
CA SER A 44 13.91 -8.00 -10.75
C SER A 44 14.34 -8.79 -12.00
N PRO A 45 13.40 -9.13 -12.88
CA PRO A 45 13.73 -9.60 -14.23
C PRO A 45 14.65 -8.61 -14.94
N GLN A 46 15.66 -9.14 -15.64
CA GLN A 46 16.61 -8.33 -16.39
C GLN A 46 16.18 -8.27 -17.87
N PHE A 47 16.14 -7.06 -18.42
CA PHE A 47 15.89 -6.82 -19.84
C PHE A 47 17.06 -6.07 -20.46
N GLU A 48 17.21 -6.18 -21.77
CA GLU A 48 18.15 -5.35 -22.53
C GLU A 48 17.88 -3.85 -22.27
N LYS A 49 18.94 -3.12 -21.89
CA LYS A 49 18.87 -1.70 -21.59
C LYS A 49 18.68 -0.89 -22.87
N ILE A 50 17.70 0.00 -22.86
CA ILE A 50 17.35 0.93 -23.93
C ILE A 50 17.21 2.31 -23.29
N VAL A 51 18.34 2.97 -23.13
CA VAL A 51 18.40 4.31 -22.54
C VAL A 51 17.79 5.31 -23.53
N PRO A 52 16.81 6.13 -23.12
CA PRO A 52 16.25 7.15 -24.00
C PRO A 52 17.30 8.21 -24.39
N ASP A 53 17.47 8.43 -25.69
CA ASP A 53 18.38 9.46 -26.20
C ASP A 53 17.96 10.87 -25.74
N PRO A 54 18.89 11.83 -25.58
CA PRO A 54 18.58 13.19 -25.13
C PRO A 54 17.44 13.88 -25.89
N GLY A 55 17.34 13.67 -27.22
CA GLY A 55 16.28 14.25 -28.05
C GLY A 55 14.87 13.67 -27.81
N MET A 56 14.75 12.54 -27.10
CA MET A 56 13.47 11.87 -26.87
C MET A 56 12.65 12.49 -25.75
N TRP A 57 13.29 13.19 -24.81
CA TRP A 57 12.66 13.63 -23.56
C TRP A 57 11.62 14.73 -23.78
N ARG A 58 11.83 15.63 -24.75
CA ARG A 58 11.03 16.86 -24.91
C ARG A 58 10.92 17.58 -23.55
N ASN A 59 9.69 17.74 -23.02
CA ASN A 59 9.44 18.33 -21.71
C ASN A 59 9.52 17.32 -20.55
N GLY A 60 9.66 16.02 -20.84
CA GLY A 60 9.89 14.98 -19.84
C GLY A 60 9.09 13.71 -20.04
N MET A 61 8.71 13.09 -18.92
CA MET A 61 8.14 11.75 -18.85
C MET A 61 6.71 11.74 -18.29
N ALA A 62 5.84 10.94 -18.90
CA ALA A 62 4.55 10.56 -18.35
C ALA A 62 4.59 9.10 -17.86
N VAL A 63 4.18 8.84 -16.62
CA VAL A 63 4.04 7.46 -16.12
C VAL A 63 2.57 7.17 -15.89
N ARG A 64 2.01 6.21 -16.64
CA ARG A 64 0.67 5.70 -16.39
C ARG A 64 0.70 4.73 -15.22
N MET A 65 0.25 5.21 -14.07
CA MET A 65 0.26 4.48 -12.81
C MET A 65 -0.83 3.40 -12.75
N PRO A 66 -0.69 2.39 -11.87
CA PRO A 66 -1.75 1.42 -11.62
C PRO A 66 -3.05 2.02 -11.07
N ASN A 67 -4.17 1.30 -11.22
CA ASN A 67 -5.49 1.78 -10.81
C ASN A 67 -5.83 1.46 -9.35
N HIS A 68 -5.27 0.39 -8.80
CA HIS A 68 -5.50 -0.01 -7.41
C HIS A 68 -4.42 0.59 -6.52
N LEU A 69 -4.80 0.99 -5.30
CA LEU A 69 -3.89 1.65 -4.36
C LEU A 69 -2.66 0.80 -4.03
N GLY A 70 -2.84 -0.51 -3.82
CA GLY A 70 -1.71 -1.43 -3.54
C GLY A 70 -0.69 -1.46 -4.67
N ASP A 71 -1.14 -1.67 -5.91
CA ASP A 71 -0.27 -1.65 -7.10
C ASP A 71 0.41 -0.29 -7.29
N ALA A 72 -0.32 0.80 -7.04
CA ALA A 72 0.21 2.16 -7.11
C ALA A 72 1.36 2.38 -6.13
N VAL A 73 1.20 1.92 -4.88
CA VAL A 73 2.25 1.98 -3.87
C VAL A 73 3.44 1.08 -4.23
N MET A 74 3.18 -0.13 -4.72
CA MET A 74 4.24 -1.04 -5.19
C MET A 74 5.02 -0.50 -6.40
N ALA A 75 4.46 0.44 -7.15
CA ALA A 75 5.14 1.10 -8.27
C ALA A 75 6.06 2.27 -7.84
N LEU A 76 6.00 2.72 -6.58
CA LEU A 76 6.77 3.87 -6.10
C LEU A 76 8.30 3.68 -6.16
N PRO A 77 8.88 2.50 -5.85
CA PRO A 77 10.32 2.28 -6.05
C PRO A 77 10.76 2.59 -7.48
N ALA A 78 10.02 2.08 -8.47
CA ALA A 78 10.30 2.30 -9.88
C ALA A 78 10.09 3.76 -10.29
N LEU A 79 9.05 4.43 -9.76
CA LEU A 79 8.83 5.85 -9.99
C LEU A 79 10.01 6.70 -9.48
N GLY A 80 10.53 6.38 -8.29
CA GLY A 80 11.73 7.01 -7.73
C GLY A 80 12.97 6.77 -8.58
N GLN A 81 13.20 5.56 -9.08
CA GLN A 81 14.33 5.29 -9.97
C GLN A 81 14.18 5.98 -11.32
N LEU A 82 12.97 6.05 -11.89
CA LEU A 82 12.71 6.79 -13.12
C LEU A 82 13.02 8.29 -12.97
N ARG A 83 12.74 8.90 -11.81
CA ARG A 83 13.11 10.29 -11.56
C ARG A 83 14.62 10.53 -11.72
N LYS A 84 15.47 9.57 -11.31
CA LYS A 84 16.94 9.70 -11.36
C LYS A 84 17.51 9.76 -12.79
N ILE A 85 16.77 9.31 -13.81
CA ILE A 85 17.20 9.36 -15.21
C ILE A 85 16.56 10.49 -16.03
N ILE A 86 15.59 11.20 -15.45
CA ILE A 86 14.94 12.33 -16.12
C ILE A 86 15.92 13.51 -16.11
N PRO A 87 16.20 14.15 -17.26
CA PRO A 87 17.06 15.33 -17.31
C PRO A 87 16.55 16.44 -16.37
N PRO A 88 17.41 17.24 -15.71
CA PRO A 88 16.99 18.22 -14.71
C PRO A 88 15.99 19.29 -15.19
N ARG A 89 15.92 19.55 -16.50
CA ARG A 89 14.98 20.51 -17.11
C ARG A 89 13.63 19.89 -17.49
N CYS A 90 13.48 18.59 -17.29
CA CYS A 90 12.32 17.81 -17.69
C CYS A 90 11.48 17.43 -16.47
N ALA A 91 10.17 17.31 -16.67
CA ALA A 91 9.22 16.97 -15.62
C ALA A 91 8.81 15.49 -15.65
N LEU A 92 8.42 14.97 -14.48
CA LEU A 92 7.81 13.67 -14.26
C LEU A 92 6.33 13.87 -13.90
N TYR A 93 5.45 13.46 -14.81
CA TYR A 93 4.00 13.48 -14.59
C TYR A 93 3.45 12.08 -14.33
N CYS A 94 2.64 11.93 -13.28
CA CYS A 94 1.87 10.72 -13.04
C CYS A 94 0.48 10.83 -13.68
N ILE A 95 0.07 9.80 -14.41
CA ILE A 95 -1.29 9.67 -14.92
C ILE A 95 -1.99 8.59 -14.09
N ALA A 96 -2.96 9.00 -13.27
CA ALA A 96 -3.51 8.14 -12.22
C ALA A 96 -5.01 8.40 -11.98
N PRO A 97 -5.74 7.46 -11.37
CA PRO A 97 -7.12 7.71 -10.94
C PRO A 97 -7.21 8.96 -10.06
N ALA A 98 -8.26 9.77 -10.23
CA ALA A 98 -8.45 11.01 -9.45
C ALA A 98 -8.42 10.77 -7.93
N GLY A 99 -8.99 9.65 -7.45
CA GLY A 99 -8.95 9.26 -6.03
C GLY A 99 -7.56 8.97 -5.45
N GLN A 100 -6.53 8.78 -6.30
CA GLN A 100 -5.14 8.59 -5.85
C GLN A 100 -4.33 9.89 -5.87
N ARG A 101 -4.95 11.04 -6.18
CA ARG A 101 -4.26 12.32 -6.35
C ARG A 101 -3.41 12.71 -5.13
N ALA A 102 -3.92 12.52 -3.92
CA ALA A 102 -3.18 12.84 -2.68
C ALA A 102 -1.87 12.02 -2.54
N LEU A 103 -1.86 10.76 -2.98
CA LEU A 103 -0.67 9.90 -2.92
C LEU A 103 0.50 10.53 -3.67
N TYR A 104 0.27 10.97 -4.91
CA TYR A 104 1.34 11.48 -5.77
C TYR A 104 1.69 12.95 -5.50
N HIS A 105 0.75 13.77 -5.03
CA HIS A 105 1.07 15.15 -4.60
C HIS A 105 1.98 15.16 -3.38
N SER A 106 1.85 14.15 -2.51
CA SER A 106 2.72 13.99 -1.36
C SER A 106 4.15 13.58 -1.73
N LEU A 107 4.46 13.32 -3.00
CA LEU A 107 5.77 12.81 -3.44
C LEU A 107 6.57 13.89 -4.19
N PRO A 108 7.67 14.42 -3.62
CA PRO A 108 8.49 15.47 -4.26
C PRO A 108 9.15 15.04 -5.57
N VAL A 109 9.22 13.73 -5.83
CA VAL A 109 9.76 13.20 -7.09
C VAL A 109 8.78 13.40 -8.27
N VAL A 110 7.51 13.73 -8.01
CA VAL A 110 6.47 13.95 -9.01
C VAL A 110 6.24 15.45 -9.18
N ASP A 111 6.36 15.96 -10.41
CA ASP A 111 6.16 17.40 -10.69
C ASP A 111 4.69 17.73 -11.02
N GLY A 112 3.87 16.73 -11.34
CA GLY A 112 2.44 16.94 -11.56
C GLY A 112 1.65 15.68 -11.86
N ILE A 113 0.33 15.84 -11.91
CA ILE A 113 -0.61 14.72 -12.08
C ILE A 113 -1.60 15.05 -13.20
N VAL A 114 -1.86 14.07 -14.06
CA VAL A 114 -3.00 14.05 -14.98
C VAL A 114 -4.04 13.10 -14.36
N PRO A 115 -5.08 13.62 -13.68
CA PRO A 115 -6.08 12.79 -13.05
C PRO A 115 -6.98 12.15 -14.11
N LEU A 116 -7.39 10.90 -13.86
CA LEU A 116 -8.37 10.19 -14.66
C LEU A 116 -9.64 9.98 -13.83
N GLU A 117 -10.73 10.59 -14.27
CA GLU A 117 -12.06 10.43 -13.63
C GLU A 117 -12.67 9.06 -14.00
N ARG A 118 -12.44 8.64 -15.25
CA ARG A 118 -13.09 7.47 -15.85
C ARG A 118 -12.09 6.38 -16.21
N ILE A 119 -11.59 5.70 -15.18
CA ILE A 119 -10.54 4.67 -15.33
C ILE A 119 -10.95 3.46 -16.20
N HIS A 120 -12.25 3.23 -16.44
CA HIS A 120 -12.78 2.08 -17.20
C HIS A 120 -13.42 2.41 -18.55
N SER A 121 -13.81 3.66 -18.82
CA SER A 121 -14.54 4.06 -20.04
C SER A 121 -13.74 4.91 -21.04
N GLY A 122 -12.43 5.07 -20.81
CA GLY A 122 -11.53 5.77 -21.72
C GLY A 122 -11.34 7.24 -21.37
N TRP A 123 -10.24 7.81 -21.86
CA TRP A 123 -9.84 9.15 -21.47
C TRP A 123 -10.74 10.18 -22.12
N SER A 124 -11.15 11.19 -21.35
CA SER A 124 -11.91 12.31 -21.88
C SER A 124 -11.06 13.17 -22.83
N ARG A 125 -11.74 14.05 -23.59
CA ARG A 125 -11.05 15.00 -24.46
C ARG A 125 -10.16 15.95 -23.65
N GLU A 126 -10.63 16.35 -22.48
CA GLU A 126 -9.93 17.23 -21.54
C GLU A 126 -8.67 16.56 -21.00
N GLU A 127 -8.76 15.29 -20.56
CA GLU A 127 -7.62 14.50 -20.09
C GLU A 127 -6.55 14.33 -21.19
N LEU A 128 -6.97 14.03 -22.42
CA LEU A 128 -6.08 13.93 -23.58
C LEU A 128 -5.43 15.28 -23.93
N MET A 129 -6.20 16.36 -23.93
CA MET A 129 -5.70 17.71 -24.21
C MET A 129 -4.74 18.20 -23.13
N LEU A 130 -5.01 17.89 -21.86
CA LEU A 130 -4.13 18.19 -20.74
C LEU A 130 -2.76 17.54 -20.96
N LEU A 131 -2.72 16.22 -21.20
CA LEU A 131 -1.46 15.53 -21.48
C LEU A 131 -0.76 16.07 -22.74
N ARG A 132 -1.52 16.37 -23.80
CA ARG A 132 -0.96 16.90 -25.05
C ARG A 132 -0.28 18.25 -24.89
N ARG A 133 -0.82 19.12 -24.03
CA ARG A 133 -0.23 20.44 -23.72
C ARG A 133 1.11 20.32 -22.99
N LEU A 134 1.32 19.25 -22.22
CA LEU A 134 2.59 19.01 -21.51
C LEU A 134 3.75 18.67 -22.45
N ARG A 135 3.47 18.23 -23.69
CA ARG A 135 4.48 17.88 -24.71
C ARG A 135 5.56 16.90 -24.21
N LEU A 136 5.16 15.91 -23.42
CA LEU A 136 6.06 14.90 -22.88
C LEU A 136 6.54 13.95 -23.99
N GLY A 137 7.82 13.60 -23.95
CA GLY A 137 8.48 12.85 -25.01
C GLY A 137 8.61 11.36 -24.71
N VAL A 138 8.68 11.00 -23.43
CA VAL A 138 8.79 9.62 -22.94
C VAL A 138 7.54 9.25 -22.16
N GLY A 139 7.04 8.04 -22.34
CA GLY A 139 5.93 7.50 -21.57
C GLY A 139 6.21 6.09 -21.08
N VAL A 140 5.86 5.81 -19.82
CA VAL A 140 5.99 4.47 -19.21
C VAL A 140 4.62 4.00 -18.75
N LEU A 141 4.25 2.76 -19.09
CA LEU A 141 2.98 2.15 -18.70
C LEU A 141 3.19 1.06 -17.65
N PHE A 142 2.79 1.34 -16.41
CA PHE A 142 2.74 0.37 -15.31
C PHE A 142 1.42 -0.40 -15.25
N ASN A 143 0.44 -0.07 -16.09
CA ASN A 143 -0.73 -0.91 -16.31
C ASN A 143 -0.57 -1.78 -17.57
N ASN A 144 -1.53 -2.66 -17.86
CA ASN A 144 -1.53 -3.57 -19.03
C ASN A 144 -2.54 -3.20 -20.12
N SER A 145 -3.12 -2.01 -20.04
CA SER A 145 -4.23 -1.58 -20.87
C SER A 145 -3.79 -1.19 -22.28
N PHE A 146 -4.49 -1.72 -23.29
CA PHE A 146 -4.36 -1.27 -24.68
C PHE A 146 -4.82 0.18 -24.84
N ARG A 147 -5.97 0.50 -24.24
CA ARG A 147 -6.61 1.80 -24.33
C ARG A 147 -5.72 2.91 -23.79
N ASP A 148 -5.08 2.72 -22.65
CA ASP A 148 -4.18 3.74 -22.09
C ASP A 148 -2.95 3.95 -22.99
N ALA A 149 -2.41 2.90 -23.61
CA ALA A 149 -1.34 3.03 -24.59
C ALA A 149 -1.79 3.83 -25.82
N LEU A 150 -3.00 3.58 -26.31
CA LEU A 150 -3.58 4.32 -27.44
C LEU A 150 -3.82 5.80 -27.06
N SER A 151 -4.41 6.06 -25.89
CA SER A 151 -4.66 7.42 -25.40
C SER A 151 -3.37 8.22 -25.24
N MET A 152 -2.29 7.63 -24.70
CA MET A 152 -0.99 8.30 -24.61
C MET A 152 -0.39 8.60 -26.00
N ARG A 153 -0.55 7.70 -26.98
CA ARG A 153 -0.14 7.96 -28.37
C ARG A 153 -0.93 9.12 -28.98
N LEU A 154 -2.26 9.13 -28.83
CA LEU A 154 -3.13 10.19 -29.34
C LEU A 154 -2.87 11.55 -28.67
N ALA A 155 -2.51 11.53 -27.39
CA ALA A 155 -2.03 12.70 -26.66
C ALA A 155 -0.63 13.17 -27.11
N GLY A 156 0.05 12.44 -27.99
CA GLY A 156 1.30 12.87 -28.61
C GLY A 156 2.56 12.50 -27.84
N VAL A 157 2.52 11.48 -26.98
CA VAL A 157 3.71 10.90 -26.33
C VAL A 157 4.31 9.82 -27.24
N PRO A 158 5.43 10.08 -27.94
CA PRO A 158 5.91 9.22 -29.03
C PRO A 158 6.63 7.95 -28.56
N ASN A 159 7.38 8.04 -27.45
CA ASN A 159 8.24 6.95 -26.98
C ASN A 159 7.60 6.24 -25.78
N LEU A 160 6.77 5.22 -26.05
CA LEU A 160 6.07 4.47 -25.01
C LEU A 160 6.78 3.16 -24.67
N TYR A 161 6.90 2.88 -23.37
CA TYR A 161 7.56 1.69 -22.83
C TYR A 161 6.63 0.99 -21.83
N GLY A 162 6.61 -0.33 -21.82
CA GLY A 162 5.79 -1.07 -20.86
C GLY A 162 5.73 -2.56 -21.14
N ALA A 163 4.98 -3.30 -20.33
CA ALA A 163 4.84 -4.74 -20.50
C ALA A 163 4.13 -5.13 -21.81
N LYS A 164 4.55 -6.22 -22.44
CA LYS A 164 3.85 -6.89 -23.55
C LYS A 164 2.53 -7.46 -23.02
N ALA A 165 1.41 -6.81 -23.36
CA ALA A 165 0.09 -7.21 -22.89
C ALA A 165 -1.01 -6.74 -23.86
N ARG A 166 -2.13 -7.47 -23.92
CA ARG A 166 -3.37 -7.07 -24.62
C ARG A 166 -3.15 -6.46 -26.02
N CYS A 167 -2.31 -7.10 -26.82
CA CYS A 167 -1.96 -6.68 -28.19
C CYS A 167 -1.44 -5.24 -28.34
N ARG A 168 -0.97 -4.58 -27.28
CA ARG A 168 -0.56 -3.16 -27.33
C ARG A 168 0.86 -2.92 -27.85
N SER A 169 1.60 -3.98 -28.16
CA SER A 169 3.03 -3.89 -28.49
C SER A 169 3.33 -2.96 -29.67
N PHE A 170 2.46 -2.90 -30.68
CA PHE A 170 2.64 -2.01 -31.83
C PHE A 170 2.51 -0.52 -31.49
N LEU A 171 1.89 -0.18 -30.35
CA LEU A 171 1.85 1.18 -29.81
C LEU A 171 3.08 1.49 -28.96
N LEU A 172 3.87 0.50 -28.56
CA LEU A 172 5.05 0.69 -27.72
C LEU A 172 6.30 0.79 -28.59
N ARG A 173 7.23 1.66 -28.19
CA ARG A 173 8.58 1.67 -28.73
C ARG A 173 9.34 0.42 -28.30
N ARG A 174 9.12 -0.03 -27.06
CA ARG A 174 9.55 -1.34 -26.57
C ARG A 174 8.50 -1.96 -25.67
N ALA A 175 8.24 -3.25 -25.90
CA ALA A 175 7.38 -4.07 -25.06
C ALA A 175 8.22 -5.12 -24.31
N PHE A 176 8.08 -5.20 -22.99
CA PHE A 176 8.82 -6.14 -22.14
C PHE A 176 8.00 -7.40 -21.85
N ALA A 177 8.49 -8.57 -22.22
CA ALA A 177 7.82 -9.84 -21.99
C ALA A 177 8.19 -10.39 -20.60
N PHE A 178 7.26 -10.32 -19.67
CA PHE A 178 7.41 -10.94 -18.35
C PHE A 178 7.07 -12.43 -18.41
N PRO A 179 7.68 -13.27 -17.56
CA PRO A 179 7.29 -14.66 -17.45
C PRO A 179 5.81 -14.80 -17.05
N PRO A 180 5.13 -15.85 -17.53
CA PRO A 180 3.76 -16.14 -17.12
C PRO A 180 3.70 -16.45 -15.63
N ARG A 181 2.57 -16.15 -15.00
CA ARG A 181 2.34 -16.51 -13.60
C ARG A 181 1.98 -18.00 -13.52
N PRO A 182 2.60 -18.78 -12.63
CA PRO A 182 2.15 -20.14 -12.34
C PRO A 182 0.75 -20.14 -11.68
N GLU A 183 -0.05 -21.18 -11.92
CA GLU A 183 -1.47 -21.21 -11.49
C GLU A 183 -1.68 -21.54 -10.01
N ARG A 184 -0.81 -22.36 -9.41
CA ARG A 184 -0.96 -22.87 -8.02
C ARG A 184 0.31 -22.73 -7.17
N GLU A 185 1.29 -22.01 -7.69
CA GLU A 185 2.57 -21.78 -7.02
C GLU A 185 2.80 -20.27 -6.86
N PRO A 186 3.65 -19.87 -5.89
CA PRO A 186 4.11 -18.51 -5.79
C PRO A 186 4.78 -18.05 -7.10
N ALA A 187 4.50 -16.81 -7.51
CA ALA A 187 5.07 -16.25 -8.73
C ALA A 187 6.58 -16.02 -8.62
N ASN A 188 7.12 -15.92 -7.39
CA ASN A 188 8.52 -15.63 -7.08
C ASN A 188 9.06 -14.36 -7.76
N ILE A 189 8.15 -13.45 -8.15
CA ILE A 189 8.46 -12.14 -8.69
C ILE A 189 7.50 -11.14 -8.05
N HIS A 190 8.06 -10.26 -7.23
CA HIS A 190 7.30 -9.20 -6.59
C HIS A 190 6.79 -8.19 -7.62
N HIS A 191 5.56 -7.68 -7.45
CA HIS A 191 4.98 -6.69 -8.37
C HIS A 191 5.83 -5.41 -8.49
N ALA A 192 6.41 -4.95 -7.39
CA ALA A 192 7.38 -3.84 -7.41
C ALA A 192 8.57 -4.10 -8.31
N ASN A 193 9.09 -5.32 -8.29
CA ASN A 193 10.25 -5.73 -9.08
C ASN A 193 9.94 -5.84 -10.58
N ARG A 194 8.66 -6.02 -10.94
CA ARG A 194 8.21 -5.88 -12.34
C ARG A 194 8.29 -4.43 -12.83
N TYR A 195 7.91 -3.48 -11.98
CA TYR A 195 8.02 -2.06 -12.31
C TYR A 195 9.48 -1.60 -12.35
N LEU A 196 10.30 -2.04 -11.39
CA LEU A 196 11.74 -1.78 -11.34
C LEU A 196 12.46 -2.37 -12.56
N ALA A 197 12.05 -3.55 -13.04
CA ALA A 197 12.62 -4.13 -14.26
C ALA A 197 12.40 -3.22 -15.49
N ILE A 198 11.23 -2.57 -15.60
CA ILE A 198 10.97 -1.59 -16.68
C ILE A 198 11.85 -0.34 -16.48
N ALA A 199 12.00 0.16 -15.26
CA ALA A 199 12.85 1.31 -14.97
C ALA A 199 14.34 1.03 -15.28
N SER A 200 14.86 -0.12 -14.83
CA SER A 200 16.22 -0.58 -15.09
C SER A 200 16.48 -0.77 -16.58
N ALA A 201 15.50 -1.32 -17.33
CA ALA A 201 15.56 -1.41 -18.78
C ALA A 201 15.64 -0.04 -19.48
N LEU A 202 15.22 1.05 -18.84
CA LEU A 202 15.38 2.42 -19.36
C LEU A 202 16.69 3.09 -18.91
N GLY A 203 17.55 2.36 -18.20
CA GLY A 203 18.82 2.85 -17.68
C GLY A 203 18.75 3.43 -16.27
N ALA A 204 17.64 3.26 -15.54
CA ALA A 204 17.57 3.67 -14.15
C ALA A 204 18.54 2.86 -13.27
N PRO A 205 19.15 3.48 -12.25
CA PRO A 205 20.03 2.76 -11.33
C PRO A 205 19.23 1.72 -10.52
N ASP A 206 19.96 0.75 -9.97
CA ASP A 206 19.37 -0.25 -9.09
C ASP A 206 18.79 0.41 -7.83
N TRP A 207 17.70 -0.18 -7.31
CA TRP A 207 17.03 0.35 -6.15
C TRP A 207 17.75 -0.03 -4.85
N ASP A 208 18.11 0.99 -4.09
CA ASP A 208 18.81 0.93 -2.80
C ASP A 208 17.93 0.48 -1.62
N GLY A 209 16.64 0.22 -1.84
CA GLY A 209 15.69 -0.16 -0.79
C GLY A 209 14.99 1.05 -0.14
N VAL A 210 15.33 2.28 -0.53
CA VAL A 210 14.74 3.50 0.03
C VAL A 210 13.55 3.94 -0.82
N LEU A 211 12.37 4.05 -0.22
CA LEU A 211 11.19 4.57 -0.90
C LEU A 211 11.26 6.10 -1.05
N PRO A 212 10.62 6.67 -2.09
CA PRO A 212 10.42 8.11 -2.17
C PRO A 212 9.76 8.65 -0.90
N GLU A 213 10.33 9.69 -0.31
CA GLU A 213 9.81 10.30 0.91
C GLU A 213 8.47 11.01 0.63
N PHE A 214 7.49 10.75 1.49
CA PHE A 214 6.23 11.49 1.47
C PHE A 214 6.34 12.77 2.29
N ARG A 215 6.01 13.91 1.69
CA ARG A 215 5.78 15.17 2.41
C ARG A 215 4.32 15.23 2.83
N LEU A 216 4.10 14.93 4.09
CA LEU A 216 2.83 15.10 4.80
C LEU A 216 3.05 16.19 5.84
N SER A 217 2.17 17.17 5.91
CA SER A 217 2.29 18.27 6.86
C SER A 217 0.91 18.69 7.33
N PRO A 218 0.51 18.41 8.58
CA PRO A 218 -0.83 18.73 9.09
C PRO A 218 -1.21 20.23 9.01
N GLY A 219 -0.22 21.13 8.92
CA GLY A 219 -0.47 22.57 8.73
C GLY A 219 -0.70 22.99 7.27
N VAL A 220 -0.38 22.12 6.30
CA VAL A 220 -0.60 22.33 4.85
C VAL A 220 -1.76 21.48 4.36
N ASP A 221 -1.83 20.25 4.84
CA ASP A 221 -2.91 19.30 4.61
C ASP A 221 -3.99 19.59 5.66
N GLU A 222 -4.99 20.42 5.34
CA GLU A 222 -6.09 20.76 6.26
C GLU A 222 -6.80 19.49 6.77
N LEU A 223 -6.50 19.06 8.00
CA LEU A 223 -7.12 17.89 8.64
C LEU A 223 -8.29 18.31 9.54
N PRO A 224 -9.39 17.52 9.56
CA PRO A 224 -10.44 17.73 10.56
C PRO A 224 -9.90 17.54 11.98
N PRO A 225 -10.37 18.33 12.98
CA PRO A 225 -9.88 18.22 14.37
C PRO A 225 -9.94 16.81 14.96
N ALA A 226 -10.97 16.03 14.62
CA ALA A 226 -11.09 14.65 15.06
C ALA A 226 -9.98 13.75 14.51
N ILE A 227 -9.55 13.97 13.26
CA ILE A 227 -8.43 13.21 12.65
C ILE A 227 -7.11 13.65 13.29
N THR A 228 -6.92 14.95 13.51
CA THR A 228 -5.74 15.49 14.18
C THR A 228 -5.57 14.88 15.58
N ALA A 229 -6.64 14.86 16.40
CA ALA A 229 -6.59 14.28 17.74
C ALA A 229 -6.22 12.79 17.74
N LEU A 230 -6.70 12.02 16.74
CA LEU A 230 -6.28 10.62 16.59
C LEU A 230 -4.80 10.51 16.22
N CYS A 231 -4.31 11.36 15.32
CA CYS A 231 -2.90 11.37 14.90
C CYS A 231 -1.94 11.74 16.04
N GLU A 232 -2.37 12.57 16.98
CA GLU A 232 -1.57 12.99 18.14
C GLU A 232 -1.48 11.91 19.23
N HIS A 233 -2.36 10.89 19.20
CA HIS A 233 -2.35 9.85 20.23
C HIS A 233 -1.14 8.90 20.07
N PRO A 234 -0.26 8.78 21.07
CA PRO A 234 1.02 8.06 20.94
C PRO A 234 0.84 6.54 20.76
N LYS A 235 -0.33 6.01 21.13
CA LYS A 235 -0.70 4.60 20.99
C LYS A 235 -1.88 4.41 20.02
N LEU A 236 -1.85 5.04 18.86
CA LEU A 236 -2.83 4.80 17.79
C LEU A 236 -2.54 3.47 17.08
N LEU A 237 -3.48 2.53 17.11
CA LEU A 237 -3.52 1.35 16.25
C LEU A 237 -4.44 1.61 15.06
N THR A 238 -3.93 1.37 13.86
CA THR A 238 -4.76 1.38 12.65
C THR A 238 -5.08 -0.04 12.19
N VAL A 239 -6.35 -0.33 11.93
CA VAL A 239 -6.81 -1.66 11.49
C VAL A 239 -7.41 -1.58 10.09
N ALA A 240 -6.93 -2.40 9.16
CA ALA A 240 -7.53 -2.55 7.83
C ALA A 240 -8.10 -3.97 7.67
N SER A 241 -9.31 -4.17 8.22
CA SER A 241 -10.02 -5.45 8.25
C SER A 241 -10.75 -5.78 6.95
N GLY A 242 -10.83 -4.83 6.02
CA GLY A 242 -11.42 -4.99 4.70
C GLY A 242 -10.56 -5.82 3.72
N ALA A 243 -11.16 -6.18 2.59
CA ALA A 243 -10.47 -6.69 1.42
C ALA A 243 -11.35 -6.54 0.17
N ALA A 244 -11.02 -5.57 -0.68
CA ALA A 244 -11.77 -5.27 -1.90
C ALA A 244 -11.77 -6.40 -2.95
N TYR A 245 -10.80 -7.32 -2.89
CA TYR A 245 -10.69 -8.42 -3.85
C TYR A 245 -11.71 -9.54 -3.61
N GLY A 246 -12.15 -9.75 -2.35
CA GLY A 246 -13.13 -10.79 -2.01
C GLY A 246 -13.06 -11.25 -0.56
N ALA A 247 -14.14 -11.88 -0.10
CA ALA A 247 -14.29 -12.34 1.29
C ALA A 247 -13.22 -13.37 1.70
N ALA A 248 -12.69 -14.16 0.74
CA ALA A 248 -11.65 -15.14 1.03
C ALA A 248 -10.34 -14.55 1.59
N LYS A 249 -10.05 -13.27 1.30
CA LYS A 249 -8.87 -12.55 1.81
C LYS A 249 -9.08 -11.93 3.19
N ARG A 250 -10.28 -12.00 3.77
CA ARG A 250 -10.60 -11.32 5.02
C ARG A 250 -10.28 -12.24 6.18
N TRP A 251 -9.31 -11.84 6.99
CA TRP A 251 -9.17 -12.42 8.31
C TRP A 251 -10.46 -12.10 9.11
N PRO A 252 -11.00 -13.05 9.88
CA PRO A 252 -12.31 -12.86 10.51
C PRO A 252 -12.37 -11.63 11.41
N SER A 253 -13.48 -10.90 11.38
CA SER A 253 -13.66 -9.66 12.16
C SER A 253 -13.49 -9.90 13.66
N GLU A 254 -13.92 -11.06 14.16
CA GLU A 254 -13.75 -11.46 15.56
C GLU A 254 -12.28 -11.52 15.98
N ASN A 255 -11.39 -11.87 15.05
CA ASN A 255 -9.97 -11.94 15.31
C ASN A 255 -9.34 -10.54 15.36
N PHE A 256 -9.75 -9.63 14.47
CA PHE A 256 -9.37 -8.22 14.56
C PHE A 256 -9.89 -7.57 15.84
N ALA A 257 -11.12 -7.89 16.27
CA ALA A 257 -11.71 -7.38 17.51
C ALA A 257 -10.89 -7.82 18.74
N ALA A 258 -10.39 -9.06 18.76
CA ALA A 258 -9.50 -9.53 19.83
C ALA A 258 -8.19 -8.73 19.90
N VAL A 259 -7.57 -8.43 18.74
CA VAL A 259 -6.36 -7.58 18.67
C VAL A 259 -6.66 -6.14 19.12
N ALA A 260 -7.78 -5.58 18.65
CA ALA A 260 -8.20 -4.24 19.03
C ALA A 260 -8.49 -4.13 20.54
N ARG A 261 -9.14 -5.13 21.14
CA ARG A 261 -9.37 -5.21 22.58
C ARG A 261 -8.07 -5.19 23.36
N HIS A 262 -7.13 -6.07 23.01
CA HIS A 262 -5.82 -6.13 23.64
C HIS A 262 -5.09 -4.77 23.59
N TRP A 263 -5.15 -4.10 22.44
CA TRP A 263 -4.54 -2.77 22.28
C TRP A 263 -5.20 -1.68 23.15
N VAL A 264 -6.54 -1.69 23.25
CA VAL A 264 -7.30 -0.76 24.09
C VAL A 264 -7.03 -0.99 25.58
N GLU A 265 -6.95 -2.26 26.01
CA GLU A 265 -6.60 -2.66 27.38
C GLU A 265 -5.19 -2.20 27.75
N ALA A 266 -4.25 -2.18 26.79
CA ALA A 266 -2.91 -1.61 26.95
C ALA A 266 -2.85 -0.06 26.93
N GLY A 267 -4.02 0.61 26.99
CA GLY A 267 -4.15 2.06 27.01
C GLY A 267 -4.06 2.74 25.64
N GLY A 268 -4.21 1.99 24.55
CA GLY A 268 -4.23 2.54 23.20
C GLY A 268 -5.61 2.97 22.70
N ILE A 269 -5.63 3.58 21.52
CA ILE A 269 -6.85 3.80 20.73
C ILE A 269 -6.75 3.10 19.38
N VAL A 270 -7.90 2.79 18.78
CA VAL A 270 -8.02 2.03 17.54
C VAL A 270 -8.81 2.81 16.51
N ALA A 271 -8.28 2.93 15.30
CA ALA A 271 -8.99 3.44 14.13
C ALA A 271 -9.10 2.34 13.06
N VAL A 272 -10.33 1.90 12.78
CA VAL A 272 -10.60 0.96 11.68
C VAL A 272 -10.78 1.74 10.38
N LEU A 273 -10.02 1.36 9.37
CA LEU A 273 -9.89 2.04 8.09
C LEU A 273 -10.34 1.12 6.96
N GLY A 274 -11.00 1.71 5.96
CA GLY A 274 -11.54 0.97 4.84
C GLY A 274 -12.40 1.84 3.93
N SER A 275 -12.92 1.24 2.88
CA SER A 275 -13.93 1.88 2.04
C SER A 275 -15.31 1.88 2.71
N GLY A 276 -16.26 2.68 2.21
CA GLY A 276 -17.63 2.68 2.72
C GLY A 276 -18.33 1.31 2.59
N ALA A 277 -17.94 0.49 1.60
CA ALA A 277 -18.45 -0.87 1.44
C ALA A 277 -18.00 -1.83 2.56
N GLU A 278 -16.96 -1.46 3.32
CA GLU A 278 -16.39 -2.26 4.41
C GLU A 278 -16.84 -1.77 5.79
N ARG A 279 -17.76 -0.79 5.83
CA ARG A 279 -18.25 -0.20 7.07
C ARG A 279 -18.75 -1.23 8.08
N LYS A 280 -19.60 -2.15 7.64
CA LYS A 280 -20.16 -3.21 8.50
C LYS A 280 -19.07 -4.10 9.12
N ILE A 281 -18.05 -4.43 8.34
CA ILE A 281 -16.89 -5.21 8.82
C ILE A 281 -16.16 -4.43 9.91
N GLY A 282 -15.98 -3.11 9.71
CA GLY A 282 -15.39 -2.27 10.74
C GLY A 282 -16.25 -2.11 11.99
N ASP A 283 -17.58 -2.14 11.85
CA ASP A 283 -18.51 -2.08 13.00
C ASP A 283 -18.37 -3.34 13.86
N GLU A 284 -18.26 -4.53 13.24
CA GLU A 284 -18.00 -5.80 13.93
C GLU A 284 -16.67 -5.79 14.70
N VAL A 285 -15.64 -5.09 14.19
CA VAL A 285 -14.33 -5.02 14.87
C VAL A 285 -14.37 -4.15 16.13
N VAL A 286 -15.15 -3.06 16.12
CA VAL A 286 -15.24 -2.13 17.27
C VAL A 286 -16.37 -2.50 18.24
N GLU A 287 -17.17 -3.50 17.91
CA GLU A 287 -18.29 -3.95 18.73
C GLU A 287 -17.82 -4.38 20.14
N GLY A 288 -18.49 -3.85 21.17
CA GLY A 288 -18.16 -4.13 22.57
C GLY A 288 -16.91 -3.43 23.12
N LEU A 289 -16.23 -2.59 22.33
CA LEU A 289 -15.14 -1.74 22.82
C LEU A 289 -15.65 -0.37 23.29
N ASP A 290 -14.87 0.33 24.13
CA ASP A 290 -15.20 1.71 24.55
C ASP A 290 -15.28 2.61 23.30
N PRO A 291 -16.43 3.25 23.00
CA PRO A 291 -16.60 4.11 21.82
C PRO A 291 -15.72 5.36 21.85
N ARG A 292 -15.09 5.69 22.99
CA ARG A 292 -14.09 6.76 23.13
C ARG A 292 -12.67 6.30 22.81
N LYS A 293 -12.46 5.00 22.55
CA LYS A 293 -11.15 4.42 22.25
C LYS A 293 -11.13 3.63 20.95
N ALA A 294 -12.28 3.24 20.39
CA ALA A 294 -12.36 2.48 19.15
C ALA A 294 -13.28 3.17 18.14
N TYR A 295 -12.73 3.53 16.98
CA TYR A 295 -13.40 4.32 15.95
C TYR A 295 -13.46 3.56 14.63
N ASN A 296 -14.66 3.39 14.06
CA ASN A 296 -14.81 2.93 12.70
C ASN A 296 -14.89 4.09 11.71
N LEU A 297 -13.78 4.32 11.00
CA LEU A 297 -13.63 5.38 10.01
C LEU A 297 -13.77 4.86 8.56
N SER A 298 -14.22 3.63 8.37
CA SER A 298 -14.41 3.04 7.04
C SER A 298 -15.39 3.87 6.20
N GLY A 299 -14.93 4.36 5.05
CA GLY A 299 -15.66 5.29 4.18
C GLY A 299 -15.78 6.73 4.71
N GLY A 300 -15.19 7.02 5.86
CA GLY A 300 -15.21 8.33 6.52
C GLY A 300 -13.93 9.15 6.37
N THR A 301 -12.94 8.65 5.62
CA THR A 301 -11.66 9.32 5.41
C THR A 301 -11.38 9.55 3.93
N SER A 302 -10.86 10.73 3.60
CA SER A 302 -10.15 10.98 2.35
C SER A 302 -8.79 10.26 2.32
N LEU A 303 -8.15 10.19 1.15
CA LEU A 303 -6.83 9.56 1.04
C LEU A 303 -5.74 10.34 1.81
N ILE A 304 -5.84 11.66 1.91
CA ILE A 304 -4.85 12.45 2.66
C ILE A 304 -5.00 12.21 4.17
N GLU A 305 -6.23 12.19 4.69
CA GLU A 305 -6.52 11.83 6.09
C GLU A 305 -6.05 10.40 6.41
N LEU A 306 -6.31 9.45 5.51
CA LEU A 306 -5.81 8.08 5.63
C LEU A 306 -4.28 8.04 5.75
N MET A 307 -3.56 8.80 4.90
CA MET A 307 -2.10 8.86 4.94
C MET A 307 -1.57 9.43 6.26
N HIS A 308 -2.23 10.45 6.83
CA HIS A 308 -1.86 11.02 8.13
C HIS A 308 -2.12 10.06 9.30
N LEU A 309 -3.28 9.39 9.33
CA LEU A 309 -3.58 8.37 10.33
C LEU A 309 -2.57 7.22 10.29
N LEU A 310 -2.28 6.71 9.09
CA LEU A 310 -1.31 5.64 8.90
C LEU A 310 0.10 6.08 9.26
N ARG A 311 0.50 7.32 8.94
CA ARG A 311 1.84 7.86 9.28
C ARG A 311 2.01 8.03 10.78
N SER A 312 0.94 8.32 11.50
CA SER A 312 0.96 8.60 12.93
C SER A 312 0.72 7.35 13.78
N SER A 313 0.24 6.25 13.18
CA SER A 313 -0.04 5.02 13.93
C SER A 313 1.22 4.41 14.53
N ALA A 314 1.14 3.95 15.76
CA ALA A 314 2.17 3.17 16.43
C ALA A 314 2.26 1.75 15.88
N MET A 315 1.14 1.22 15.34
CA MET A 315 1.08 -0.09 14.72
C MET A 315 -0.05 -0.12 13.69
N THR A 316 0.12 -0.95 12.65
CA THR A 316 -0.96 -1.27 11.70
C THR A 316 -1.19 -2.77 11.61
N VAL A 317 -2.46 -3.22 11.66
CA VAL A 317 -2.82 -4.61 11.41
C VAL A 317 -3.77 -4.69 10.23
N ALA A 318 -3.43 -5.49 9.22
CA ALA A 318 -4.14 -5.45 7.94
C ALA A 318 -4.20 -6.80 7.24
N ASN A 319 -5.24 -7.00 6.42
CA ASN A 319 -5.20 -8.01 5.35
C ASN A 319 -4.33 -7.52 4.17
N ASP A 320 -4.04 -8.42 3.22
CA ASP A 320 -3.49 -8.11 1.88
C ASP A 320 -4.38 -7.10 1.12
N SER A 321 -4.07 -5.80 1.30
CA SER A 321 -4.89 -4.66 0.89
C SER A 321 -4.04 -3.45 0.50
N GLY A 322 -4.65 -2.48 -0.19
CA GLY A 322 -3.97 -1.23 -0.53
C GLY A 322 -3.55 -0.42 0.70
N ILE A 323 -4.30 -0.50 1.80
CA ILE A 323 -3.99 0.19 3.06
C ILE A 323 -2.73 -0.41 3.71
N MET A 324 -2.60 -1.74 3.70
CA MET A 324 -1.39 -2.43 4.16
C MET A 324 -0.14 -1.92 3.42
N HIS A 325 -0.18 -1.90 2.08
CA HIS A 325 0.94 -1.41 1.29
C HIS A 325 1.27 0.05 1.58
N LEU A 326 0.25 0.91 1.69
CA LEU A 326 0.44 2.33 1.98
C LEU A 326 1.08 2.55 3.35
N ALA A 327 0.59 1.85 4.38
CA ALA A 327 1.16 1.92 5.73
C ALA A 327 2.63 1.47 5.75
N ALA A 328 2.96 0.38 5.03
CA ALA A 328 4.33 -0.07 4.85
C ALA A 328 5.21 0.98 4.17
N ALA A 329 4.70 1.63 3.12
CA ALA A 329 5.44 2.65 2.38
C ALA A 329 5.64 3.95 3.18
N LEU A 330 4.76 4.25 4.13
CA LEU A 330 4.91 5.37 5.06
C LEU A 330 5.93 5.07 6.18
N GLY A 331 6.51 3.87 6.19
CA GLY A 331 7.61 3.48 7.09
C GLY A 331 7.15 3.06 8.49
N ARG A 332 5.84 2.89 8.71
CA ARG A 332 5.29 2.51 10.02
C ARG A 332 5.28 1.00 10.21
N PRO A 333 5.48 0.50 11.44
CA PRO A 333 5.49 -0.93 11.70
C PRO A 333 4.09 -1.53 11.53
N GLY A 334 4.04 -2.81 11.18
CA GLY A 334 2.76 -3.46 10.96
C GLY A 334 2.82 -4.98 10.89
N VAL A 335 1.65 -5.58 11.04
CA VAL A 335 1.42 -7.01 10.91
C VAL A 335 0.39 -7.24 9.80
N ALA A 336 0.76 -8.04 8.80
CA ALA A 336 -0.11 -8.39 7.69
C ALA A 336 -0.53 -9.85 7.75
N VAL A 337 -1.83 -10.12 7.62
CA VAL A 337 -2.37 -11.48 7.57
C VAL A 337 -2.69 -11.85 6.13
N PHE A 338 -2.08 -12.94 5.66
CA PHE A 338 -2.29 -13.48 4.32
C PHE A 338 -2.98 -14.84 4.40
N GLY A 339 -3.71 -15.19 3.35
CA GLY A 339 -4.48 -16.44 3.29
C GLY A 339 -4.45 -17.06 1.90
N PRO A 340 -5.38 -16.71 1.00
CA PRO A 340 -5.48 -17.33 -0.34
C PRO A 340 -4.56 -16.71 -1.40
N THR A 341 -3.80 -15.68 -1.02
CA THR A 341 -2.97 -14.86 -1.91
C THR A 341 -1.51 -15.24 -1.82
N ASP A 342 -0.78 -14.84 -2.85
CA ASP A 342 0.64 -15.07 -2.98
C ASP A 342 1.42 -13.89 -2.43
N PHE A 343 1.95 -14.07 -1.22
CA PHE A 343 2.75 -13.07 -0.53
C PHE A 343 4.06 -12.74 -1.25
N THR A 344 4.57 -13.63 -2.12
CA THR A 344 5.78 -13.36 -2.91
C THR A 344 5.53 -12.30 -3.99
N ALA A 345 4.28 -12.14 -4.41
CA ALA A 345 3.89 -11.16 -5.40
C ALA A 345 3.53 -9.79 -4.79
N THR A 346 2.83 -9.78 -3.65
CA THR A 346 2.24 -8.57 -3.04
C THR A 346 2.56 -8.39 -1.57
N GLY A 347 3.72 -8.88 -1.11
CA GLY A 347 4.19 -8.61 0.24
C GLY A 347 4.36 -7.09 0.51
N PRO A 348 4.28 -6.65 1.78
CA PRO A 348 4.59 -5.28 2.13
C PRO A 348 6.07 -4.96 1.85
N ILE A 349 6.35 -3.76 1.35
CA ILE A 349 7.71 -3.30 1.03
C ILE A 349 8.24 -2.50 2.22
N SER A 350 8.61 -3.19 3.30
CA SER A 350 9.16 -2.56 4.51
C SER A 350 9.85 -3.59 5.40
N PRO A 351 11.01 -3.26 6.00
CA PRO A 351 11.66 -4.14 6.97
C PRO A 351 10.90 -4.21 8.32
N ASN A 352 9.98 -3.27 8.56
CA ASN A 352 9.24 -3.16 9.83
C ASN A 352 7.89 -3.89 9.79
N TRP A 353 7.70 -4.78 8.82
CA TRP A 353 6.46 -5.55 8.67
C TRP A 353 6.68 -7.03 8.96
N ARG A 354 5.69 -7.63 9.61
CA ARG A 354 5.60 -9.07 9.84
C ARG A 354 4.46 -9.61 9.00
N LEU A 355 4.74 -10.55 8.11
CA LEU A 355 3.72 -11.19 7.30
C LEU A 355 3.42 -12.57 7.89
N LEU A 356 2.19 -12.80 8.32
CA LEU A 356 1.74 -14.10 8.80
C LEU A 356 1.04 -14.83 7.66
N TYR A 357 1.59 -16.00 7.31
CA TYR A 357 1.07 -16.85 6.24
C TYR A 357 1.33 -18.31 6.55
N GLU A 358 0.25 -19.06 6.76
CA GLU A 358 0.28 -20.50 6.95
C GLU A 358 0.05 -21.21 5.61
N LYS A 359 1.06 -21.97 5.15
CA LYS A 359 0.95 -22.73 3.91
C LYS A 359 0.06 -23.95 4.15
N ILE A 360 -1.12 -23.95 3.52
CA ILE A 360 -1.98 -25.13 3.41
C ILE A 360 -2.03 -25.63 1.96
N GLU A 361 -2.50 -26.86 1.75
CA GLU A 361 -2.53 -27.53 0.44
C GLU A 361 -3.17 -26.66 -0.66
N CYS A 362 -4.29 -26.00 -0.37
CA CYS A 362 -5.02 -25.22 -1.36
C CYS A 362 -4.54 -23.76 -1.50
N SER A 363 -3.61 -23.26 -0.67
CA SER A 363 -3.15 -21.87 -0.72
C SER A 363 -1.78 -21.78 -1.39
N PRO A 364 -1.50 -20.82 -2.29
CA PRO A 364 -2.41 -19.78 -2.78
C PRO A 364 -3.36 -20.31 -3.86
N CYS A 365 -4.67 -20.04 -3.73
CA CYS A 365 -5.68 -20.41 -4.74
C CYS A 365 -6.20 -19.22 -5.56
N PHE A 366 -5.93 -17.98 -5.14
CA PHE A 366 -6.40 -16.74 -5.80
C PHE A 366 -7.92 -16.59 -5.95
N ARG A 367 -8.71 -17.37 -5.20
CA ARG A 367 -10.17 -17.33 -5.27
C ARG A 367 -10.71 -16.13 -4.48
N ARG A 368 -11.79 -15.53 -4.97
CA ARG A 368 -12.49 -14.43 -4.27
C ARG A 368 -13.35 -14.93 -3.10
N GLU A 369 -13.84 -16.16 -3.22
CA GLU A 369 -14.63 -16.88 -2.23
C GLU A 369 -13.99 -18.25 -1.99
N CYS A 370 -14.01 -18.73 -0.76
CA CYS A 370 -13.46 -20.04 -0.42
C CYS A 370 -14.41 -21.13 -0.91
N ARG A 371 -13.94 -22.01 -1.79
CA ARG A 371 -14.75 -23.12 -2.33
C ARG A 371 -15.29 -24.03 -1.23
N GLU A 372 -14.46 -24.27 -0.22
CA GLU A 372 -14.75 -25.18 0.88
C GLU A 372 -15.44 -24.48 2.06
N GLY A 373 -15.68 -23.16 1.99
CA GLY A 373 -16.38 -22.38 3.01
C GLY A 373 -15.62 -22.14 4.33
N HIS A 374 -14.62 -22.96 4.67
CA HIS A 374 -13.96 -22.93 5.98
C HIS A 374 -12.84 -21.88 6.13
N GLN A 375 -12.29 -21.36 5.03
CA GLN A 375 -11.19 -20.36 5.02
C GLN A 375 -9.98 -20.74 5.93
N CYS A 376 -9.60 -22.02 5.99
CA CYS A 376 -8.57 -22.49 6.92
C CYS A 376 -7.24 -21.77 6.77
N CYS A 377 -6.84 -21.38 5.55
CA CYS A 377 -5.56 -20.69 5.31
C CYS A 377 -5.43 -19.40 6.13
N ILE A 378 -6.51 -18.63 6.27
CA ILE A 378 -6.47 -17.36 6.98
C ILE A 378 -6.91 -17.53 8.44
N ARG A 379 -7.82 -18.47 8.73
CA ARG A 379 -8.27 -18.78 10.10
C ARG A 379 -7.21 -19.49 10.96
N ALA A 380 -6.25 -20.17 10.34
CA ALA A 380 -5.11 -20.79 11.04
C ALA A 380 -4.25 -19.73 11.76
N ILE A 381 -4.23 -18.50 11.25
CA ILE A 381 -3.57 -17.39 11.92
C ILE A 381 -4.47 -16.92 13.07
N THR A 382 -4.03 -17.14 14.31
CA THR A 382 -4.80 -16.79 15.52
C THR A 382 -4.52 -15.36 15.98
N PRO A 383 -5.43 -14.73 16.74
CA PRO A 383 -5.17 -13.42 17.33
C PRO A 383 -3.91 -13.37 18.20
N GLY A 384 -3.65 -14.44 18.96
CA GLY A 384 -2.46 -14.54 19.81
C GLY A 384 -1.15 -14.47 19.00
N MET A 385 -1.10 -15.08 17.82
CA MET A 385 0.06 -14.96 16.93
C MET A 385 0.29 -13.52 16.47
N VAL A 386 -0.78 -12.80 16.11
CA VAL A 386 -0.71 -11.40 15.69
C VAL A 386 -0.29 -10.50 16.85
N ILE A 387 -0.88 -10.68 18.03
CA ILE A 387 -0.54 -9.91 19.25
C ILE A 387 0.93 -10.11 19.62
N ALA A 388 1.43 -11.35 19.58
CA ALA A 388 2.82 -11.63 19.88
C ALA A 388 3.80 -10.89 18.94
N GLU A 389 3.49 -10.79 17.64
CA GLU A 389 4.29 -10.01 16.69
C GLU A 389 4.20 -8.50 16.93
N ILE A 390 3.03 -7.99 17.33
CA ILE A 390 2.85 -6.57 17.70
C ILE A 390 3.75 -6.24 18.88
N ASP A 391 3.73 -7.07 19.92
CA ASP A 391 4.53 -6.87 21.12
C ASP A 391 6.03 -6.94 20.84
N ASP A 392 6.47 -7.88 19.98
CA ASP A 392 7.87 -7.98 19.55
C ASP A 392 8.33 -6.73 18.79
N LEU A 393 7.50 -6.20 17.88
CA LEU A 393 7.81 -4.97 17.14
C LEU A 393 7.89 -3.75 18.08
N LEU A 394 6.95 -3.62 19.03
CA LEU A 394 6.97 -2.53 20.02
C LEU A 394 8.21 -2.61 20.94
N ARG A 395 8.60 -3.82 21.35
CA ARG A 395 9.85 -4.03 22.13
C ARG A 395 11.07 -3.63 21.32
N ALA A 396 11.14 -4.03 20.04
CA ALA A 396 12.26 -3.68 19.17
C ALA A 396 12.37 -2.16 18.93
N GLU A 397 11.24 -1.47 18.75
CA GLU A 397 11.20 -0.01 18.59
C GLU A 397 11.69 0.73 19.84
N ARG A 398 11.23 0.32 21.03
CA ARG A 398 11.71 0.88 22.32
C ARG A 398 13.21 0.67 22.50
N ALA A 399 13.72 -0.52 22.19
CA ALA A 399 15.14 -0.84 22.29
C ALA A 399 15.99 -0.03 21.29
N ALA A 400 15.47 0.26 20.10
CA ALA A 400 16.14 1.11 19.12
C ALA A 400 16.10 2.60 19.50
N GLY A 401 14.99 3.06 20.10
CA GLY A 401 14.83 4.42 20.62
C GLY A 401 15.73 4.72 21.81
N ALA A 402 15.91 3.78 22.74
CA ALA A 402 16.80 3.93 23.90
C ALA A 402 18.31 3.93 23.56
N ARG A 403 18.68 3.55 22.33
CA ARG A 403 20.08 3.52 21.84
C ARG A 403 20.47 4.76 21.04
N LYS A 404 19.51 5.62 20.71
CA LYS A 404 19.74 6.91 20.04
C LYS A 404 19.73 8.01 21.09
#